data_AF-A0A9W5T8V1-F1
#
_entry.id   AF-A0A9W5T8V1-F1
#
_cell.length_a   1.000
_cell.length_b   1.000
_cell.length_c   1.000
_cell.angle_alpha   90.00
_cell.angle_beta   90.00
_cell.angle_gamma   90.00
#
_symmetry.space_group_name_H-M   'P 1'
#
loop_
_entity.id
_entity.type
_entity.pdbx_description
1 polymer ?
#
loop_
_entity_poly.entity_id
_entity_poly.type
_entity_poly.pdbx_seq_one_letter_code
_entity_poly.pdbx_strand_id
1 'polypeptide(L)'
;MDETLGIGCPLRTGFIISLWRRLGGSLRIKSAKGVTIDNNRLAHYMDRKANEDVERLPIKRLKGDVRIIIFIGGDILPENGMLPVEGLHFSLIRVTISYNSEDGFLEILPTEATQFPPCSVGVTAWDHFTKWAGGLGYGSLQFDANCKREILQLIDPHRFNEVNASTSVLPPGDPLDASLYVLWHWVSASYTVAFSVPLASPHSSASTMLNYDRIKGEFGHLLIPRGRQVLDGEVLRYLQSDSMVLPPGTEQISYDTVQSSSDSDSYPSGDESEDCQADNEPFDWSALEPFVQQIRQRIEKYHSVVPSVNGIYLDDAIWVTNCNVECTCVREVIMLLKSSTYWHESVKQQIHLTLYPGIYFAKRLQLRCFVLQYELVCVEQLFVHENFGFLAKDARPLVEALKDFSSNVIHILRKMDLCRAIFDVTLSTQCTDVELVDIYNFGSLTDGLLHIEDVYHFYYTGVKEGVNPSDKADLEVVDGVLVAFVGSNASRLRKHAWCPKDVGNMNFSTPDDLIDYLRFQTSKCS
;
A
#
# COMPACT_ATOMS: atom_id res chain seq x y z
N MET A 1 -24.35 40.61 13.95
CA MET A 1 -24.88 39.34 14.47
C MET A 1 -24.57 38.30 13.42
N ASP A 2 -24.10 37.14 13.81
CA ASP A 2 -23.76 36.09 12.86
C ASP A 2 -25.05 35.38 12.44
N GLU A 3 -25.16 35.04 11.16
CA GLU A 3 -26.24 34.21 10.63
C GLU A 3 -25.80 32.75 10.62
N THR A 4 -26.74 31.83 10.88
CA THR A 4 -26.50 30.39 10.77
C THR A 4 -27.36 29.80 9.66
N LEU A 5 -26.74 29.04 8.77
CA LEU A 5 -27.40 28.29 7.71
C LEU A 5 -27.21 26.78 7.95
N GLY A 6 -28.33 26.07 8.18
CA GLY A 6 -28.32 24.61 8.21
C GLY A 6 -28.11 24.03 6.81
N ILE A 7 -27.27 23.00 6.71
CA ILE A 7 -27.03 22.28 5.46
C ILE A 7 -28.01 21.11 5.39
N GLY A 8 -28.79 21.03 4.32
CA GLY A 8 -29.87 20.04 4.16
C GLY A 8 -29.47 18.73 3.50
N CYS A 9 -28.25 18.64 2.96
CA CYS A 9 -27.73 17.47 2.25
C CYS A 9 -26.19 17.54 2.24
N PRO A 10 -25.47 16.41 2.04
CA PRO A 10 -24.02 16.48 1.89
C PRO A 10 -23.61 17.32 0.67
N LEU A 11 -22.39 17.86 0.74
CA LEU A 11 -21.79 18.65 -0.34
C LEU A 11 -20.71 17.84 -1.07
N ARG A 12 -20.41 18.19 -2.32
CA ARG A 12 -19.26 17.64 -3.06
C ARG A 12 -17.97 18.43 -2.77
N THR A 13 -16.80 17.86 -3.06
CA THR A 13 -15.51 18.53 -2.78
C THR A 13 -15.31 19.80 -3.63
N GLY A 14 -15.98 19.93 -4.78
CA GLY A 14 -16.04 21.17 -5.56
C GLY A 14 -16.52 22.40 -4.76
N PHE A 15 -17.26 22.19 -3.66
CA PHE A 15 -17.64 23.24 -2.72
C PHE A 15 -16.42 23.92 -2.08
N ILE A 16 -15.40 23.15 -1.68
CA ILE A 16 -14.19 23.67 -1.03
C ILE A 16 -13.46 24.63 -1.97
N ILE A 17 -13.26 24.22 -3.22
CA ILE A 17 -12.56 25.02 -4.24
C ILE A 17 -13.35 26.28 -4.54
N SER A 18 -14.68 26.17 -4.69
CA SER A 18 -15.54 27.31 -5.00
C SER A 18 -15.59 28.31 -3.85
N LEU A 19 -15.65 27.81 -2.61
CA LEU A 19 -15.61 28.62 -1.39
C LEU A 19 -14.28 29.37 -1.28
N TRP A 20 -13.16 28.67 -1.44
CA TRP A 20 -11.81 29.26 -1.42
C TRP A 20 -11.66 30.37 -2.47
N ARG A 21 -12.03 30.11 -3.73
CA ARG A 21 -11.92 31.10 -4.81
C ARG A 21 -12.72 32.37 -4.54
N ARG A 22 -13.93 32.23 -3.97
CA ARG A 22 -14.78 33.39 -3.65
C ARG A 22 -14.31 34.18 -2.43
N LEU A 23 -13.76 33.51 -1.42
CA LEU A 23 -13.20 34.18 -0.23
C LEU A 23 -11.82 34.81 -0.51
N GLY A 24 -11.06 34.22 -1.43
CA GLY A 24 -9.66 34.55 -1.67
C GLY A 24 -8.73 34.05 -0.56
N GLY A 25 -7.48 34.53 -0.59
CA GLY A 25 -6.46 34.15 0.38
C GLY A 25 -5.87 32.76 0.13
N SER A 26 -5.33 32.15 1.19
CA SER A 26 -4.67 30.85 1.15
C SER A 26 -5.58 29.73 1.68
N LEU A 27 -5.68 28.63 0.96
CA LEU A 27 -6.36 27.42 1.42
C LEU A 27 -5.44 26.65 2.39
N ARG A 28 -5.96 26.06 3.45
CA ARG A 28 -5.22 25.16 4.34
C ARG A 28 -6.06 23.92 4.56
N ILE A 29 -5.79 22.89 3.77
CA ILE A 29 -6.43 21.58 3.94
C ILE A 29 -5.57 20.78 4.92
N LYS A 30 -6.18 20.22 5.97
CA LYS A 30 -5.50 19.31 6.90
C LYS A 30 -5.73 17.86 6.49
N SER A 31 -4.75 16.99 6.71
CA SER A 31 -4.92 15.54 6.61
C SER A 31 -5.70 14.99 7.80
N ALA A 32 -6.05 13.70 7.74
CA ALA A 32 -6.63 12.97 8.87
C ALA A 32 -5.85 13.09 10.18
N LYS A 33 -4.54 13.35 10.08
CA LYS A 33 -3.62 13.43 11.21
C LYS A 33 -3.40 14.88 11.69
N GLY A 34 -4.21 15.83 11.19
CA GLY A 34 -4.15 17.25 11.56
C GLY A 34 -3.00 18.03 10.92
N VAL A 35 -2.27 17.43 9.99
CA VAL A 35 -1.12 18.04 9.31
C VAL A 35 -1.58 18.82 8.09
N THR A 36 -1.04 20.02 7.85
CA THR A 36 -1.37 20.81 6.65
C THR A 36 -0.82 20.14 5.40
N ILE A 37 -1.67 19.99 4.39
CA ILE A 37 -1.31 19.55 3.04
C ILE A 37 -0.65 20.71 2.29
N ASP A 38 0.46 20.42 1.60
CA ASP A 38 1.11 21.36 0.70
C ASP A 38 0.22 21.65 -0.51
N ASN A 39 -0.26 22.89 -0.59
CA ASN A 39 -1.12 23.35 -1.67
C ASN A 39 -0.48 23.23 -3.05
N ASN A 40 0.86 23.28 -3.14
CA ASN A 40 1.54 23.11 -4.43
C ASN A 40 1.29 21.71 -5.00
N ARG A 41 1.17 20.70 -4.13
CA ARG A 41 0.79 19.32 -4.51
C ARG A 41 -0.65 19.20 -4.99
N LEU A 42 -1.50 20.17 -4.64
CA LEU A 42 -2.90 20.23 -5.07
C LEU A 42 -3.13 21.22 -6.22
N ALA A 43 -2.11 22.00 -6.62
CA ALA A 43 -2.25 23.10 -7.57
C ALA A 43 -2.84 22.65 -8.91
N HIS A 44 -2.42 21.50 -9.43
CA HIS A 44 -2.93 20.96 -10.69
C HIS A 44 -4.45 20.66 -10.66
N TYR A 45 -5.00 20.37 -9.47
CA TYR A 45 -6.44 20.20 -9.28
C TYR A 45 -7.17 21.54 -9.15
N MET A 46 -6.47 22.55 -8.65
CA MET A 46 -7.02 23.88 -8.37
C MET A 46 -7.00 24.84 -9.57
N ASP A 47 -6.10 24.66 -10.55
CA ASP A 47 -5.86 25.65 -11.61
C ASP A 47 -6.80 25.57 -12.83
N ARG A 48 -7.55 24.49 -13.01
CA ARG A 48 -8.28 24.22 -14.28
C ARG A 48 -9.38 25.23 -14.69
N LYS A 49 -9.72 26.22 -13.86
CA LYS A 49 -10.73 27.25 -14.17
C LYS A 49 -10.40 28.64 -13.59
N ALA A 50 -9.12 29.02 -13.52
CA ALA A 50 -8.71 30.28 -12.88
C ALA A 50 -9.15 31.58 -13.61
N ASN A 51 -9.72 31.49 -14.82
CA ASN A 51 -10.01 32.65 -15.67
C ASN A 51 -11.47 33.16 -15.63
N GLU A 52 -12.32 32.64 -14.75
CA GLU A 52 -13.66 33.21 -14.59
C GLU A 52 -13.60 34.35 -13.57
N ASP A 53 -14.15 35.52 -13.92
CA ASP A 53 -14.36 36.64 -12.99
C ASP A 53 -15.33 36.20 -11.88
N VAL A 54 -14.80 35.55 -10.86
CA VAL A 54 -15.59 35.07 -9.73
C VAL A 54 -15.86 36.23 -8.78
N GLU A 55 -17.14 36.59 -8.62
CA GLU A 55 -17.59 37.57 -7.64
C GLU A 55 -17.15 37.16 -6.22
N ARG A 56 -16.44 38.06 -5.53
CA ARG A 56 -15.92 37.81 -4.17
C ARG A 56 -17.04 37.81 -3.15
N LEU A 57 -16.97 36.89 -2.19
CA LEU A 57 -17.90 36.88 -1.06
C LEU A 57 -17.51 37.97 -0.05
N PRO A 58 -18.44 38.85 0.37
CA PRO A 58 -18.18 39.91 1.34
C PRO A 58 -18.14 39.38 2.79
N ILE A 59 -17.58 38.20 3.01
CA ILE A 59 -17.54 37.51 4.29
C ILE A 59 -16.20 37.80 4.97
N LYS A 60 -16.27 38.27 6.21
CA LYS A 60 -15.12 38.48 7.09
C LYS A 60 -14.82 37.26 7.94
N ARG A 61 -15.86 36.57 8.42
CA ARG A 61 -15.75 35.40 9.29
C ARG A 61 -16.69 34.30 8.82
N LEU A 62 -16.16 33.09 8.72
CA LEU A 62 -16.93 31.88 8.44
C LEU A 62 -16.46 30.79 9.39
N LYS A 63 -17.40 30.10 10.02
CA LYS A 63 -17.12 28.90 10.82
C LYS A 63 -18.25 27.92 10.68
N GLY A 64 -17.97 26.63 10.62
CA GLY A 64 -19.03 25.64 10.69
C GLY A 64 -18.50 24.23 10.54
N ASP A 65 -19.43 23.29 10.58
CA ASP A 65 -19.16 21.91 10.23
C ASP A 65 -20.07 21.54 9.06
N VAL A 66 -19.54 20.88 8.05
CA VAL A 66 -20.34 20.36 6.93
C VAL A 66 -19.93 18.92 6.64
N ARG A 67 -20.83 18.15 6.04
CA ARG A 67 -20.49 16.81 5.53
C ARG A 67 -20.25 16.86 4.03
N ILE A 68 -19.12 16.31 3.60
CA ILE A 68 -18.68 16.21 2.23
C ILE A 68 -18.77 14.75 1.79
N ILE A 69 -19.50 14.48 0.72
CA ILE A 69 -19.54 13.16 0.11
C ILE A 69 -18.44 13.09 -0.96
N ILE A 70 -17.64 12.04 -0.85
CA ILE A 70 -16.55 11.70 -1.76
C ILE A 70 -16.84 10.31 -2.29
N PHE A 71 -16.66 10.10 -3.59
CA PHE A 71 -16.73 8.77 -4.17
C PHE A 71 -15.54 8.52 -5.07
N ILE A 72 -15.04 7.29 -5.04
CA ILE A 72 -13.89 6.85 -5.83
C ILE A 72 -14.14 5.45 -6.40
N GLY A 73 -13.33 5.08 -7.39
CA GLY A 73 -13.39 3.76 -8.03
C GLY A 73 -14.24 3.75 -9.30
N GLY A 74 -14.60 2.55 -9.72
CA GLY A 74 -15.24 2.26 -11.00
C GLY A 74 -14.21 1.79 -12.03
N ASP A 75 -14.27 0.51 -12.39
CA ASP A 75 -13.39 -0.06 -13.42
C ASP A 75 -13.82 0.34 -14.83
N ILE A 76 -15.02 0.90 -14.96
CA ILE A 76 -15.67 1.21 -16.22
C ILE A 76 -15.31 2.63 -16.63
N LEU A 77 -14.77 2.77 -17.83
CA LEU A 77 -14.52 4.07 -18.45
C LEU A 77 -15.84 4.84 -18.54
N PRO A 78 -15.86 6.14 -18.18
CA PRO A 78 -17.08 6.92 -18.24
C PRO A 78 -17.66 6.95 -19.66
N GLU A 79 -18.89 6.45 -19.84
CA GLU A 79 -19.61 6.56 -21.10
C GLU A 79 -20.30 7.93 -21.14
N ASN A 80 -20.01 8.73 -22.19
CA ASN A 80 -20.52 10.10 -22.33
C ASN A 80 -20.17 11.03 -21.15
N GLY A 81 -19.04 10.78 -20.48
CA GLY A 81 -18.60 11.57 -19.33
C GLY A 81 -19.36 11.25 -18.04
N MET A 82 -20.15 10.18 -18.01
CA MET A 82 -20.86 9.73 -16.82
C MET A 82 -20.28 8.39 -16.34
N LEU A 83 -20.08 8.25 -15.03
CA LEU A 83 -19.55 7.04 -14.40
C LEU A 83 -20.70 6.18 -13.87
N PRO A 84 -20.75 4.87 -14.15
CA PRO A 84 -21.69 3.98 -13.48
C PRO A 84 -21.40 3.96 -11.98
N VAL A 85 -22.47 3.96 -11.18
CA VAL A 85 -22.37 3.99 -9.72
C VAL A 85 -21.98 2.63 -9.15
N GLU A 86 -22.29 1.56 -9.87
CA GLU A 86 -21.94 0.18 -9.50
C GLU A 86 -20.43 0.04 -9.22
N GLY A 87 -20.11 -0.53 -8.06
CA GLY A 87 -18.73 -0.70 -7.61
C GLY A 87 -18.05 0.57 -7.09
N LEU A 88 -18.68 1.75 -7.16
CA LEU A 88 -18.14 2.96 -6.53
C LEU A 88 -18.13 2.82 -5.01
N HIS A 89 -17.03 3.28 -4.41
CA HIS A 89 -16.90 3.43 -2.97
C HIS A 89 -17.28 4.85 -2.58
N PHE A 90 -18.13 4.98 -1.57
CA PHE A 90 -18.56 6.27 -1.05
C PHE A 90 -18.00 6.48 0.35
N SER A 91 -17.58 7.71 0.63
CA SER A 91 -17.17 8.15 1.95
C SER A 91 -17.83 9.48 2.28
N LEU A 92 -18.42 9.58 3.46
CA LEU A 92 -19.02 10.79 4.00
C LEU A 92 -18.08 11.36 5.07
N ILE A 93 -17.43 12.47 4.74
CA ILE A 93 -16.44 13.11 5.61
C ILE A 93 -17.08 14.33 6.28
N ARG A 94 -17.12 14.36 7.61
CA ARG A 94 -17.40 15.60 8.34
C ARG A 94 -16.13 16.45 8.33
N VAL A 95 -16.27 17.71 7.94
CA VAL A 95 -15.19 18.69 7.97
C VAL A 95 -15.60 19.92 8.77
N THR A 96 -14.67 20.43 9.57
CA THR A 96 -14.75 21.76 10.18
C THR A 96 -14.14 22.76 9.21
N ILE A 97 -14.89 23.83 8.94
CA ILE A 97 -14.49 24.93 8.09
C ILE A 97 -14.30 26.16 8.96
N SER A 98 -13.18 26.85 8.80
CA SER A 98 -12.98 28.16 9.42
C SER A 98 -12.27 29.13 8.48
N TYR A 99 -12.68 30.39 8.50
CA TYR A 99 -12.04 31.46 7.75
C TYR A 99 -12.15 32.78 8.50
N ASN A 100 -11.05 33.52 8.48
CA ASN A 100 -10.96 34.89 8.96
C ASN A 100 -10.25 35.75 7.91
N SER A 101 -10.93 36.78 7.43
CA SER A 101 -10.40 37.71 6.42
C SER A 101 -9.14 38.46 6.89
N GLU A 102 -8.95 38.64 8.20
CA GLU A 102 -7.75 39.27 8.76
C GLU A 102 -6.51 38.39 8.57
N ASP A 103 -6.69 37.08 8.76
CA ASP A 103 -5.61 36.10 8.61
C ASP A 103 -5.45 35.66 7.15
N GLY A 104 -6.51 35.76 6.35
CA GLY A 104 -6.50 35.40 4.93
C GLY A 104 -6.38 33.89 4.68
N PHE A 105 -6.75 33.05 5.66
CA PHE A 105 -6.70 31.59 5.54
C PHE A 105 -8.10 30.98 5.61
N LEU A 106 -8.42 30.10 4.64
CA LEU A 106 -9.54 29.17 4.73
C LEU A 106 -9.00 27.81 5.18
N GLU A 107 -9.32 27.41 6.41
CA GLU A 107 -8.91 26.13 6.97
C GLU A 107 -10.03 25.09 6.86
N ILE A 108 -9.68 23.91 6.34
CA ILE A 108 -10.54 22.75 6.21
C ILE A 108 -9.90 21.60 7.00
N LEU A 109 -10.52 21.23 8.11
CA LEU A 109 -10.07 20.16 8.99
C LEU A 109 -11.08 19.02 8.94
N PRO A 110 -10.72 17.84 8.41
CA PRO A 110 -11.60 16.68 8.52
C PRO A 110 -11.67 16.21 9.98
N THR A 111 -12.87 15.84 10.45
CA THR A 111 -13.12 15.45 11.86
C THR A 111 -13.76 14.08 12.04
N GLU A 112 -14.41 13.54 11.01
CA GLU A 112 -15.05 12.21 11.04
C GLU A 112 -15.15 11.67 9.61
N ALA A 113 -15.00 10.36 9.42
CA ALA A 113 -15.20 9.69 8.15
C ALA A 113 -16.13 8.49 8.29
N THR A 114 -17.15 8.39 7.44
CA THR A 114 -18.05 7.24 7.37
C THR A 114 -17.96 6.61 5.99
N GLN A 115 -17.51 5.37 5.92
CA GLN A 115 -17.38 4.62 4.67
C GLN A 115 -18.61 3.78 4.42
N PHE A 116 -19.02 3.72 3.16
CA PHE A 116 -20.09 2.84 2.72
C PHE A 116 -19.51 1.67 1.93
N PRO A 117 -20.17 0.50 1.95
CA PRO A 117 -19.78 -0.59 1.07
C PRO A 117 -19.93 -0.17 -0.41
N PRO A 118 -19.31 -0.92 -1.35
CA PRO A 118 -19.47 -0.67 -2.77
C PRO A 118 -20.95 -0.62 -3.16
N CYS A 119 -21.32 0.31 -4.06
CA CYS A 119 -22.69 0.37 -4.54
C CYS A 119 -23.04 -0.90 -5.31
N SER A 120 -24.21 -1.48 -5.01
CA SER A 120 -24.70 -2.69 -5.65
C SER A 120 -25.26 -2.41 -7.05
N VAL A 121 -25.26 -3.43 -7.90
CA VAL A 121 -25.83 -3.39 -9.25
C VAL A 121 -27.27 -2.90 -9.22
N GLY A 122 -27.60 -1.94 -10.09
CA GLY A 122 -28.96 -1.41 -10.25
C GLY A 122 -29.45 -0.46 -9.15
N VAL A 123 -28.60 -0.09 -8.18
CA VAL A 123 -28.92 0.89 -7.13
C VAL A 123 -28.44 2.29 -7.55
N THR A 124 -29.27 3.31 -7.34
CA THR A 124 -28.88 4.71 -7.60
C THR A 124 -27.92 5.21 -6.53
N ALA A 125 -27.12 6.24 -6.85
CA ALA A 125 -26.23 6.82 -5.86
C ALA A 125 -26.98 7.36 -4.63
N TRP A 126 -28.16 7.95 -4.85
CA TRP A 126 -29.00 8.47 -3.77
C TRP A 126 -29.62 7.37 -2.90
N ASP A 127 -30.11 6.29 -3.50
CA ASP A 127 -30.68 5.16 -2.74
C ASP A 127 -29.60 4.46 -1.90
N HIS A 128 -28.40 4.28 -2.47
CA HIS A 128 -27.26 3.76 -1.72
C HIS A 128 -26.87 4.69 -0.57
N PHE A 129 -26.75 5.99 -0.85
CA PHE A 129 -26.44 6.99 0.18
C PHE A 129 -27.47 7.00 1.31
N THR A 130 -28.77 7.09 1.00
CA THR A 130 -29.83 7.17 2.01
C THR A 130 -29.92 5.90 2.87
N LYS A 131 -29.64 4.74 2.28
CA LYS A 131 -29.54 3.47 3.02
C LYS A 131 -28.47 3.50 4.11
N TRP A 132 -27.30 4.09 3.84
CA TRP A 132 -26.14 4.04 4.75
C TRP A 132 -25.94 5.31 5.59
N ALA A 133 -26.44 6.47 5.14
CA ALA A 133 -26.29 7.76 5.82
C ALA A 133 -27.50 8.15 6.69
N GLY A 134 -28.50 7.27 6.81
CA GLY A 134 -29.72 7.53 7.59
C GLY A 134 -29.42 8.00 9.02
N GLY A 135 -29.99 9.13 9.43
CA GLY A 135 -29.83 9.70 10.78
C GLY A 135 -28.63 10.63 10.97
N LEU A 136 -27.78 10.79 9.95
CA LEU A 136 -26.63 11.69 10.00
C LEU A 136 -27.04 13.13 9.63
N GLY A 137 -26.89 14.10 10.54
CA GLY A 137 -27.11 15.52 10.23
C GLY A 137 -26.00 16.13 9.34
N TYR A 138 -26.30 17.03 8.41
CA TYR A 138 -25.27 17.48 7.43
C TYR A 138 -24.46 18.70 7.86
N GLY A 139 -24.72 19.22 9.06
CA GLY A 139 -24.00 20.33 9.66
C GLY A 139 -24.61 21.71 9.37
N SER A 140 -23.85 22.76 9.64
CA SER A 140 -24.26 24.15 9.47
C SER A 140 -23.06 25.08 9.29
N LEU A 141 -23.29 26.21 8.65
CA LEU A 141 -22.31 27.29 8.48
C LEU A 141 -22.79 28.54 9.22
N GLN A 142 -21.87 29.19 9.92
CA GLN A 142 -22.04 30.48 10.60
C GLN A 142 -21.17 31.53 9.88
N PHE A 143 -21.77 32.66 9.53
CA PHE A 143 -21.10 33.73 8.77
C PHE A 143 -21.70 35.10 9.08
N ASP A 144 -21.08 36.17 8.57
CA ASP A 144 -21.56 37.54 8.79
C ASP A 144 -23.00 37.77 8.29
N ALA A 145 -23.73 38.67 8.94
CA ALA A 145 -25.09 39.05 8.53
C ALA A 145 -25.17 39.48 7.06
N ASN A 146 -26.32 39.20 6.42
CA ASN A 146 -26.65 39.52 5.03
C ASN A 146 -25.83 38.77 3.96
N CYS A 147 -25.09 37.71 4.32
CA CYS A 147 -24.36 36.87 3.34
C CYS A 147 -25.09 35.56 2.98
N LYS A 148 -26.27 35.31 3.55
CA LYS A 148 -26.99 34.03 3.39
C LYS A 148 -27.36 33.71 1.95
N ARG A 149 -27.75 34.71 1.17
CA ARG A 149 -28.14 34.51 -0.23
C ARG A 149 -26.95 34.06 -1.06
N GLU A 150 -25.81 34.69 -0.87
CA GLU A 150 -24.56 34.44 -1.59
C GLU A 150 -23.98 33.08 -1.19
N ILE A 151 -24.09 32.69 0.08
CA ILE A 151 -23.72 31.36 0.56
C ILE A 151 -24.65 30.27 -0.01
N LEU A 152 -25.97 30.50 -0.08
CA LEU A 152 -26.90 29.56 -0.71
C LEU A 152 -26.56 29.35 -2.19
N GLN A 153 -26.32 30.43 -2.93
CA GLN A 153 -25.89 30.37 -4.33
C GLN A 153 -24.56 29.63 -4.52
N LEU A 154 -23.65 29.73 -3.54
CA LEU A 154 -22.41 28.96 -3.54
C LEU A 154 -22.66 27.46 -3.28
N ILE A 155 -23.57 27.11 -2.38
CA ILE A 155 -23.83 25.72 -1.97
C ILE A 155 -24.61 24.95 -3.03
N ASP A 156 -25.62 25.57 -3.64
CA ASP A 156 -26.60 24.89 -4.50
C ASP A 156 -26.00 24.00 -5.61
N PRO A 157 -24.96 24.44 -6.35
CA PRO A 157 -24.33 23.60 -7.39
C PRO A 157 -23.61 22.36 -6.86
N HIS A 158 -23.24 22.35 -5.57
CA HIS A 158 -22.44 21.30 -4.95
C HIS A 158 -23.24 20.38 -4.04
N ARG A 159 -24.55 20.57 -3.94
CA ARG A 159 -25.43 19.68 -3.17
C ARG A 159 -25.39 18.27 -3.77
N PHE A 160 -25.41 17.24 -2.95
CA PHE A 160 -25.70 15.86 -3.38
C PHE A 160 -27.05 15.46 -2.81
N ASN A 161 -28.06 15.35 -3.68
CA ASN A 161 -29.46 15.13 -3.31
C ASN A 161 -30.17 14.21 -4.31
N GLU A 162 -31.42 13.86 -4.01
CA GLU A 162 -32.24 12.99 -4.87
C GLU A 162 -32.33 13.49 -6.32
N VAL A 163 -32.43 14.80 -6.54
CA VAL A 163 -32.61 15.38 -7.88
C VAL A 163 -31.39 15.14 -8.76
N ASN A 164 -30.18 15.15 -8.19
CA ASN A 164 -28.95 14.99 -8.97
C ASN A 164 -28.22 13.65 -8.79
N ALA A 165 -28.70 12.79 -7.88
CA ALA A 165 -28.11 11.48 -7.60
C ALA A 165 -29.10 10.30 -7.73
N SER A 166 -30.32 10.53 -8.26
CA SER A 166 -31.32 9.49 -8.57
C SER A 166 -31.00 8.66 -9.82
N THR A 167 -29.84 8.86 -10.44
CA THR A 167 -29.38 8.10 -11.60
C THR A 167 -28.42 6.98 -11.18
N SER A 168 -28.36 5.92 -11.99
CA SER A 168 -27.34 4.86 -11.88
C SER A 168 -25.97 5.29 -12.40
N VAL A 169 -25.85 6.55 -12.81
CA VAL A 169 -24.63 7.18 -13.29
C VAL A 169 -24.41 8.52 -12.59
N LEU A 170 -23.16 8.89 -12.33
CA LEU A 170 -22.77 10.18 -11.76
C LEU A 170 -21.84 10.94 -12.70
N PRO A 171 -21.79 12.28 -12.65
CA PRO A 171 -20.69 13.01 -13.25
C PRO A 171 -19.35 12.53 -12.67
N PRO A 172 -18.22 12.75 -13.36
CA PRO A 172 -16.93 12.31 -12.87
C PRO A 172 -16.68 12.88 -11.47
N GLY A 173 -15.94 12.13 -10.65
CA GLY A 173 -15.40 12.64 -9.40
C GLY A 173 -14.70 13.98 -9.64
N ASP A 174 -14.83 14.90 -8.69
CA ASP A 174 -14.04 16.12 -8.71
C ASP A 174 -12.55 15.72 -8.67
N PRO A 175 -11.64 16.44 -9.33
CA PRO A 175 -10.23 16.05 -9.37
C PRO A 175 -9.60 15.92 -7.96
N LEU A 176 -10.19 16.62 -6.99
CA LEU A 176 -9.80 16.62 -5.59
C LEU A 176 -10.34 15.40 -4.82
N ASP A 177 -11.41 14.74 -5.29
CA ASP A 177 -12.07 13.61 -4.63
C ASP A 177 -11.08 12.49 -4.33
N ALA A 178 -10.29 12.08 -5.33
CA ALA A 178 -9.34 10.99 -5.17
C ALA A 178 -8.24 11.29 -4.14
N SER A 179 -7.71 12.52 -4.13
CA SER A 179 -6.65 12.93 -3.20
C SER A 179 -7.19 13.03 -1.78
N LEU A 180 -8.35 13.68 -1.61
CA LEU A 180 -8.97 13.85 -0.30
C LEU A 180 -9.53 12.55 0.25
N TYR A 181 -10.00 11.65 -0.62
CA TYR A 181 -10.39 10.31 -0.20
C TYR A 181 -9.24 9.67 0.57
N VAL A 182 -8.04 9.57 -0.02
CA VAL A 182 -6.91 8.94 0.67
C VAL A 182 -6.51 9.71 1.92
N LEU A 183 -6.49 11.05 1.87
CA LEU A 183 -5.99 11.88 2.97
C LEU A 183 -6.95 12.00 4.16
N TRP A 184 -8.26 11.83 3.95
CA TRP A 184 -9.30 12.06 4.96
C TRP A 184 -10.01 10.79 5.42
N HIS A 185 -9.91 9.69 4.67
CA HIS A 185 -10.57 8.45 5.02
C HIS A 185 -10.21 7.91 6.41
N TRP A 186 -9.07 8.34 6.97
CA TRP A 186 -8.49 7.82 8.22
C TRP A 186 -8.75 8.67 9.46
N VAL A 187 -9.53 9.77 9.34
CA VAL A 187 -9.76 10.70 10.46
C VAL A 187 -10.41 10.02 11.66
N SER A 188 -11.18 8.97 11.41
CA SER A 188 -11.79 8.13 12.43
C SER A 188 -11.43 6.66 12.19
N ALA A 189 -10.21 6.27 12.58
CA ALA A 189 -9.78 4.86 12.66
C ALA A 189 -10.69 3.99 13.54
N SER A 190 -11.62 4.59 14.29
CA SER A 190 -12.55 3.95 15.21
C SER A 190 -13.85 3.42 14.59
N TYR A 191 -14.20 3.80 13.35
CA TYR A 191 -15.46 3.40 12.70
C TYR A 191 -15.29 2.79 11.30
N THR A 192 -14.12 2.19 11.00
CA THR A 192 -14.04 1.19 9.92
C THR A 192 -14.83 -0.04 10.36
N VAL A 193 -16.16 0.04 10.24
CA VAL A 193 -17.06 -1.09 10.38
C VAL A 193 -16.64 -2.12 9.33
N ALA A 194 -15.96 -3.18 9.77
CA ALA A 194 -16.06 -4.57 9.31
C ALA A 194 -15.92 -4.92 7.81
N PHE A 195 -15.64 -4.00 6.88
CA PHE A 195 -15.76 -4.36 5.46
C PHE A 195 -14.51 -5.00 4.84
N SER A 196 -13.34 -5.02 5.51
CA SER A 196 -12.10 -5.62 5.00
C SER A 196 -11.82 -5.28 3.53
N VAL A 197 -12.28 -4.11 3.06
CA VAL A 197 -12.15 -3.70 1.68
C VAL A 197 -10.80 -3.00 1.58
N PRO A 198 -9.86 -3.51 0.79
CA PRO A 198 -8.65 -2.77 0.47
C PRO A 198 -9.08 -1.40 -0.03
N LEU A 199 -8.38 -0.33 0.38
CA LEU A 199 -8.57 0.99 -0.22
C LEU A 199 -8.64 0.82 -1.74
N ALA A 200 -9.80 1.06 -2.36
CA ALA A 200 -9.87 1.10 -3.80
C ALA A 200 -8.84 2.12 -4.24
N SER A 201 -7.83 1.70 -5.02
CA SER A 201 -6.83 2.63 -5.53
C SER A 201 -7.60 3.69 -6.31
N PRO A 202 -7.60 4.97 -5.90
CA PRO A 202 -8.54 5.98 -6.40
C PRO A 202 -8.47 6.23 -7.91
N HIS A 203 -7.50 5.62 -8.60
CA HIS A 203 -7.25 5.79 -10.02
C HIS A 203 -6.90 4.47 -10.74
N SER A 204 -7.45 3.32 -10.33
CA SER A 204 -7.34 2.09 -11.12
C SER A 204 -8.29 2.12 -12.32
N SER A 205 -8.08 3.05 -13.27
CA SER A 205 -8.73 2.89 -14.58
C SER A 205 -8.14 1.64 -15.24
N ALA A 206 -8.97 0.66 -15.59
CA ALA A 206 -8.55 -0.59 -16.20
C ALA A 206 -7.64 -0.41 -17.44
N SER A 207 -7.74 0.73 -18.12
CA SER A 207 -6.96 1.06 -19.34
C SER A 207 -5.47 1.37 -19.12
N THR A 208 -5.00 1.56 -17.88
CA THR A 208 -3.62 1.98 -17.58
C THR A 208 -2.82 0.97 -16.75
N MET A 209 -3.32 -0.25 -16.57
CA MET A 209 -2.61 -1.25 -15.77
C MET A 209 -1.26 -1.64 -16.39
N LEU A 210 -0.23 -1.65 -15.56
CA LEU A 210 1.06 -2.29 -15.83
C LEU A 210 0.83 -3.80 -15.88
N ASN A 211 0.67 -4.34 -17.08
CA ASN A 211 0.70 -5.78 -17.33
C ASN A 211 2.11 -6.24 -17.73
N TYR A 212 2.37 -7.54 -17.65
CA TYR A 212 3.70 -8.10 -17.88
C TYR A 212 4.27 -7.77 -19.26
N ASP A 213 3.47 -7.89 -20.32
CA ASP A 213 3.94 -7.67 -21.69
C ASP A 213 4.34 -6.22 -21.92
N ARG A 214 3.55 -5.28 -21.38
CA ARG A 214 3.85 -3.85 -21.42
C ARG A 214 5.09 -3.52 -20.60
N ILE A 215 5.22 -4.09 -19.41
CA ILE A 215 6.43 -3.94 -18.57
C ILE A 215 7.66 -4.46 -19.33
N LYS A 216 7.58 -5.65 -19.93
CA LYS A 216 8.69 -6.25 -20.67
C LYS A 216 9.04 -5.43 -21.92
N GLY A 217 8.06 -4.89 -22.62
CA GLY A 217 8.28 -4.04 -23.80
C GLY A 217 8.96 -2.72 -23.46
N GLU A 218 8.50 -2.03 -22.42
CA GLU A 218 8.98 -0.68 -22.08
C GLU A 218 10.22 -0.69 -21.16
N PHE A 219 10.24 -1.59 -20.16
CA PHE A 219 11.31 -1.68 -19.13
C PHE A 219 12.27 -2.84 -19.34
N GLY A 220 12.11 -3.67 -20.38
CA GLY A 220 12.89 -4.89 -20.57
C GLY A 220 14.42 -4.70 -20.58
N HIS A 221 14.88 -3.52 -20.95
CA HIS A 221 16.31 -3.16 -20.96
C HIS A 221 16.86 -2.73 -19.60
N LEU A 222 16.00 -2.40 -18.63
CA LEU A 222 16.37 -2.05 -17.25
C LEU A 222 16.18 -3.21 -16.28
N LEU A 223 15.28 -4.14 -16.60
CA LEU A 223 14.94 -5.28 -15.76
C LEU A 223 16.07 -6.30 -15.70
N ILE A 224 16.33 -6.83 -14.50
CA ILE A 224 17.19 -8.00 -14.35
C ILE A 224 16.57 -9.21 -15.08
N PRO A 225 17.40 -10.19 -15.51
CA PRO A 225 16.91 -11.44 -16.07
C PRO A 225 15.95 -12.13 -15.10
N ARG A 226 14.85 -12.70 -15.59
CA ARG A 226 13.88 -13.44 -14.78
C ARG A 226 13.15 -14.51 -15.58
N GLY A 227 12.78 -15.60 -14.92
CA GLY A 227 11.87 -16.61 -15.47
C GLY A 227 10.48 -16.42 -14.87
N ARG A 228 9.43 -16.37 -15.68
CA ARG A 228 8.04 -16.31 -15.21
C ARG A 228 7.27 -17.53 -15.71
N GLN A 229 6.51 -18.16 -14.82
CA GLN A 229 5.68 -19.32 -15.09
C GLN A 229 4.30 -19.13 -14.49
N VAL A 230 3.25 -19.55 -15.19
CA VAL A 230 1.88 -19.63 -14.66
C VAL A 230 1.77 -20.81 -13.71
N LEU A 231 1.17 -20.60 -12.54
CA LEU A 231 0.79 -21.67 -11.62
C LEU A 231 -0.70 -21.97 -11.82
N ASP A 232 -1.00 -23.12 -12.41
CA ASP A 232 -2.36 -23.59 -12.69
C ASP A 232 -2.49 -25.11 -12.48
N GLY A 233 -3.71 -25.62 -12.65
CA GLY A 233 -4.03 -27.05 -12.63
C GLY A 233 -3.48 -27.79 -11.40
N GLU A 234 -2.80 -28.91 -11.67
CA GLU A 234 -2.23 -29.79 -10.65
C GLU A 234 -1.13 -29.15 -9.82
N VAL A 235 -0.34 -28.25 -10.41
CA VAL A 235 0.70 -27.51 -9.68
C VAL A 235 0.07 -26.62 -8.63
N LEU A 236 -0.95 -25.85 -9.02
CA LEU A 236 -1.64 -24.98 -8.08
C LEU A 236 -2.37 -25.78 -7.00
N ARG A 237 -3.06 -26.86 -7.38
CA ARG A 237 -3.74 -27.78 -6.43
C ARG A 237 -2.76 -28.34 -5.41
N TYR A 238 -1.59 -28.79 -5.85
CA TYR A 238 -0.53 -29.28 -4.98
C TYR A 238 -0.01 -28.19 -4.03
N LEU A 239 0.30 -27.00 -4.55
CA LEU A 239 0.83 -25.91 -3.74
C LEU A 239 -0.18 -25.42 -2.69
N GLN A 240 -1.48 -25.43 -3.02
CA GLN A 240 -2.58 -25.06 -2.11
C GLN A 240 -2.99 -26.15 -1.13
N SER A 241 -2.51 -27.38 -1.30
CA SER A 241 -2.81 -28.46 -0.36
C SER A 241 -2.01 -28.32 0.94
N ASP A 242 -2.61 -28.75 2.05
CA ASP A 242 -1.96 -28.81 3.37
C ASP A 242 -0.89 -29.92 3.45
N SER A 243 -0.80 -30.79 2.44
CA SER A 243 0.16 -31.88 2.40
C SER A 243 1.57 -31.36 2.12
N MET A 244 2.52 -31.65 3.01
CA MET A 244 3.94 -31.26 2.88
C MET A 244 4.82 -32.33 2.21
N VAL A 245 4.20 -33.29 1.51
CA VAL A 245 4.94 -34.30 0.74
C VAL A 245 5.61 -33.62 -0.46
N LEU A 246 6.90 -33.87 -0.65
CA LEU A 246 7.69 -33.28 -1.74
C LEU A 246 7.70 -34.19 -2.98
N PRO A 247 7.84 -33.63 -4.20
CA PRO A 247 7.97 -34.44 -5.40
C PRO A 247 9.20 -35.36 -5.34
N PRO A 248 9.13 -36.58 -5.90
CA PRO A 248 10.27 -37.48 -5.96
C PRO A 248 11.50 -36.81 -6.57
N GLY A 249 12.68 -37.05 -5.99
CA GLY A 249 13.95 -36.49 -6.51
C GLY A 249 14.24 -35.04 -6.08
N THR A 250 13.47 -34.47 -5.15
CA THR A 250 13.82 -33.19 -4.49
C THR A 250 14.41 -33.37 -3.09
N GLU A 251 14.64 -34.60 -2.63
CA GLU A 251 14.96 -34.89 -1.22
C GLU A 251 16.40 -34.55 -0.80
N GLN A 252 17.33 -34.45 -1.75
CA GLN A 252 18.76 -34.30 -1.43
C GLN A 252 19.10 -32.85 -1.06
N ILE A 253 19.46 -32.66 0.21
CA ILE A 253 20.26 -31.52 0.64
C ILE A 253 21.63 -32.06 1.08
N SER A 254 22.69 -31.68 0.37
CA SER A 254 24.06 -31.83 0.88
C SER A 254 24.35 -30.61 1.73
N TYR A 255 24.12 -30.69 3.04
CA TYR A 255 24.65 -29.67 3.94
C TYR A 255 26.13 -30.00 4.16
N ASP A 256 27.02 -29.33 3.41
CA ASP A 256 28.47 -29.59 3.40
C ASP A 256 29.18 -29.38 4.75
N THR A 257 28.49 -28.93 5.81
CA THR A 257 29.10 -28.55 7.09
C THR A 257 28.41 -29.04 8.36
N VAL A 258 27.40 -29.91 8.28
CA VAL A 258 26.90 -30.57 9.50
C VAL A 258 27.67 -31.89 9.69
N GLN A 259 28.79 -31.84 10.42
CA GLN A 259 29.30 -33.04 11.08
C GLN A 259 28.18 -33.54 11.98
N SER A 260 27.46 -34.55 11.50
CA SER A 260 26.35 -35.19 12.21
C SER A 260 26.92 -35.90 13.44
N SER A 261 27.07 -35.15 14.54
CA SER A 261 27.24 -35.68 15.88
C SER A 261 25.89 -35.65 16.61
N SER A 262 24.84 -36.15 15.96
CA SER A 262 23.55 -36.33 16.63
C SER A 262 23.36 -37.81 16.89
N ASP A 263 23.46 -38.15 18.17
CA ASP A 263 22.89 -39.37 18.72
C ASP A 263 21.46 -39.54 18.21
N SER A 264 21.21 -40.72 17.67
CA SER A 264 19.94 -41.15 17.08
C SER A 264 18.92 -41.40 18.20
N ASP A 265 18.42 -40.33 18.81
CA ASP A 265 17.24 -40.38 19.67
C ASP A 265 16.01 -40.66 18.78
N SER A 266 15.83 -41.96 18.57
CA SER A 266 14.70 -42.54 17.86
C SER A 266 13.46 -42.28 18.70
N TYR A 267 12.73 -41.21 18.40
CA TYR A 267 11.39 -41.03 18.94
C TYR A 267 10.54 -42.23 18.50
N PRO A 268 10.04 -43.07 19.43
CA PRO A 268 9.13 -44.13 19.06
C PRO A 268 7.84 -43.47 18.60
N SER A 269 7.55 -43.58 17.31
CA SER A 269 6.25 -43.28 16.72
C SER A 269 5.22 -44.24 17.32
N GLY A 270 4.62 -43.82 18.43
CA GLY A 270 3.58 -44.55 19.13
C GLY A 270 2.27 -44.54 18.34
N ASP A 271 1.80 -45.74 18.06
CA ASP A 271 0.44 -46.19 17.79
C ASP A 271 -0.48 -45.36 16.88
N GLU A 272 -0.72 -46.00 15.74
CA GLU A 272 -1.92 -46.00 14.90
C GLU A 272 -3.18 -45.46 15.60
N SER A 273 -3.53 -44.22 15.25
CA SER A 273 -4.92 -43.75 15.32
C SER A 273 -5.52 -43.93 13.92
N GLU A 274 -6.31 -44.99 13.77
CA GLU A 274 -6.96 -45.43 12.52
C GLU A 274 -8.12 -44.54 12.02
N ASP A 275 -8.27 -43.30 12.48
CA ASP A 275 -9.49 -42.50 12.24
C ASP A 275 -9.29 -41.20 11.43
N CYS A 276 -8.19 -41.06 10.69
CA CYS A 276 -8.00 -39.96 9.73
C CYS A 276 -7.83 -40.47 8.28
N GLN A 277 -8.75 -41.31 7.80
CA GLN A 277 -8.90 -41.58 6.35
C GLN A 277 -9.53 -40.39 5.61
N ALA A 278 -8.98 -39.18 5.79
CA ALA A 278 -9.30 -38.05 4.94
C ALA A 278 -8.46 -38.15 3.66
N ASP A 279 -9.08 -38.66 2.59
CA ASP A 279 -8.76 -38.42 1.17
C ASP A 279 -7.30 -38.04 0.83
N ASN A 280 -6.33 -38.89 1.16
CA ASN A 280 -4.99 -38.81 0.56
C ASN A 280 -5.03 -39.41 -0.85
N GLU A 281 -5.76 -38.78 -1.78
CA GLU A 281 -5.51 -39.04 -3.20
C GLU A 281 -4.04 -38.70 -3.47
N PRO A 282 -3.21 -39.66 -3.91
CA PRO A 282 -1.82 -39.39 -4.21
C PRO A 282 -1.74 -38.35 -5.32
N PHE A 283 -0.94 -37.29 -5.13
CA PHE A 283 -0.70 -36.32 -6.18
C PHE A 283 -0.15 -36.99 -7.43
N ASP A 284 -0.60 -36.54 -8.60
CA ASP A 284 0.00 -36.96 -9.86
C ASP A 284 1.37 -36.27 -10.02
N TRP A 285 2.41 -36.92 -9.49
CA TRP A 285 3.79 -36.42 -9.60
C TRP A 285 4.24 -36.25 -11.05
N SER A 286 3.65 -36.99 -12.00
CA SER A 286 3.98 -36.85 -13.42
C SER A 286 3.51 -35.49 -13.99
N ALA A 287 2.41 -34.95 -13.47
CA ALA A 287 1.92 -33.62 -13.81
C ALA A 287 2.76 -32.49 -13.19
N LEU A 288 3.42 -32.75 -12.06
CA LEU A 288 4.30 -31.79 -11.37
C LEU A 288 5.72 -31.77 -11.94
N GLU A 289 6.16 -32.84 -12.60
CA GLU A 289 7.53 -32.99 -13.09
C GLU A 289 7.98 -31.86 -14.03
N PRO A 290 7.17 -31.36 -15.00
CA PRO A 290 7.57 -30.23 -15.83
C PRO A 290 7.85 -28.94 -15.06
N PHE A 291 7.14 -28.72 -13.93
CA PHE A 291 7.35 -27.57 -13.04
C PHE A 291 8.66 -27.74 -12.25
N VAL A 292 8.87 -28.91 -11.67
CA VAL A 292 10.11 -29.28 -10.96
C VAL A 292 11.34 -29.13 -11.86
N GLN A 293 11.27 -29.61 -13.10
CA GLN A 293 12.36 -29.49 -14.07
C GLN A 293 12.64 -28.05 -14.46
N GLN A 294 11.62 -27.21 -14.61
CA GLN A 294 11.80 -25.78 -14.88
C GLN A 294 12.53 -25.07 -13.75
N ILE A 295 12.17 -25.34 -12.48
CA ILE A 295 12.89 -24.79 -11.33
C ILE A 295 14.35 -25.27 -11.35
N ARG A 296 14.57 -26.58 -11.55
CA ARG A 296 15.90 -27.18 -11.60
C ARG A 296 16.79 -26.53 -12.65
N GLN A 297 16.31 -26.37 -13.88
CA GLN A 297 17.04 -25.72 -14.97
C GLN A 297 17.42 -24.26 -14.65
N ARG A 298 16.55 -23.53 -13.93
CA ARG A 298 16.83 -22.15 -13.53
C ARG A 298 17.90 -22.09 -12.46
N ILE A 299 17.84 -22.97 -11.47
CA ILE A 299 18.86 -23.10 -10.42
C ILE A 299 20.19 -23.52 -11.03
N GLU A 300 20.23 -24.51 -11.92
CA GLU A 300 21.46 -24.92 -12.61
C GLU A 300 22.08 -23.76 -13.41
N LYS A 301 21.25 -22.95 -14.07
CA LYS A 301 21.70 -21.80 -14.86
C LYS A 301 22.24 -20.65 -13.99
N TYR A 302 21.62 -20.38 -12.85
CA TYR A 302 21.90 -19.18 -12.04
C TYR A 302 22.62 -19.47 -10.71
N HIS A 303 22.86 -20.75 -10.40
CA HIS A 303 23.33 -21.29 -9.12
C HIS A 303 22.38 -21.10 -7.92
N SER A 304 21.72 -19.95 -7.82
CA SER A 304 20.66 -19.69 -6.86
C SER A 304 19.53 -18.89 -7.50
N VAL A 305 18.33 -18.99 -6.94
CA VAL A 305 17.15 -18.21 -7.35
C VAL A 305 16.41 -17.61 -6.16
N VAL A 306 15.73 -16.49 -6.37
CA VAL A 306 14.79 -15.91 -5.40
C VAL A 306 13.38 -16.00 -5.98
N PRO A 307 12.46 -16.74 -5.33
CA PRO A 307 11.09 -16.87 -5.80
C PRO A 307 10.20 -15.70 -5.36
N SER A 308 9.28 -15.29 -6.24
CA SER A 308 8.14 -14.44 -5.89
C SER A 308 6.87 -14.88 -6.61
N VAL A 309 5.71 -14.64 -6.01
CA VAL A 309 4.40 -14.96 -6.58
C VAL A 309 3.65 -13.65 -6.81
N ASN A 310 3.38 -13.29 -8.06
CA ASN A 310 2.72 -12.04 -8.42
C ASN A 310 3.36 -10.77 -7.80
N GLY A 311 4.67 -10.78 -7.56
CA GLY A 311 5.40 -9.69 -6.91
C GLY A 311 5.48 -9.77 -5.38
N ILE A 312 4.80 -10.74 -4.77
CA ILE A 312 4.89 -11.04 -3.34
C ILE A 312 6.09 -11.97 -3.13
N TYR A 313 7.04 -11.55 -2.30
CA TYR A 313 8.16 -12.39 -1.91
C TYR A 313 7.76 -13.29 -0.73
N LEU A 314 8.43 -14.42 -0.59
CA LEU A 314 8.07 -15.48 0.37
C LEU A 314 8.86 -15.36 1.68
N ASP A 315 9.06 -14.12 2.15
CA ASP A 315 9.93 -13.83 3.31
C ASP A 315 9.28 -14.14 4.67
N ASP A 316 7.97 -14.37 4.69
CA ASP A 316 7.23 -14.93 5.81
C ASP A 316 7.57 -16.39 6.08
N ALA A 317 7.95 -17.13 5.04
CA ALA A 317 8.25 -18.56 5.07
C ALA A 317 9.75 -18.90 5.22
N ILE A 318 10.66 -17.93 5.25
CA ILE A 318 12.13 -18.17 5.23
C ILE A 318 12.64 -19.04 6.38
N TRP A 319 11.85 -19.23 7.44
CA TRP A 319 12.17 -20.15 8.53
C TRP A 319 12.32 -21.61 8.04
N VAL A 320 11.75 -21.97 6.89
CA VAL A 320 11.94 -23.30 6.27
C VAL A 320 13.23 -23.42 5.44
N THR A 321 13.89 -22.30 5.13
CA THR A 321 15.09 -22.23 4.28
C THR A 321 16.30 -21.64 5.02
N ASN A 322 16.44 -21.95 6.30
CA ASN A 322 17.53 -21.44 7.15
C ASN A 322 17.64 -19.89 7.14
N CYS A 323 16.50 -19.20 7.07
CA CYS A 323 16.41 -17.75 7.01
C CYS A 323 17.12 -17.11 5.80
N ASN A 324 17.17 -17.83 4.67
CA ASN A 324 17.70 -17.32 3.42
C ASN A 324 16.58 -17.22 2.36
N VAL A 325 16.51 -16.08 1.66
CA VAL A 325 15.62 -15.88 0.52
C VAL A 325 16.14 -16.52 -0.76
N GLU A 326 17.46 -16.75 -0.85
CA GLU A 326 18.06 -17.46 -1.96
C GLU A 326 17.86 -18.97 -1.81
N CYS A 327 17.29 -19.57 -2.85
CA CYS A 327 17.12 -21.00 -2.99
C CYS A 327 18.20 -21.57 -3.92
N THR A 328 18.93 -22.56 -3.44
CA THR A 328 19.97 -23.30 -4.16
C THR A 328 19.51 -24.67 -4.64
N CYS A 329 18.33 -25.11 -4.22
CA CYS A 329 17.72 -26.37 -4.68
C CYS A 329 16.20 -26.26 -4.86
N VAL A 330 15.62 -27.19 -5.63
CA VAL A 330 14.18 -27.21 -5.94
C VAL A 330 13.34 -27.34 -4.66
N ARG A 331 13.84 -28.08 -3.68
CA ARG A 331 13.18 -28.28 -2.39
C ARG A 331 12.92 -26.97 -1.66
N GLU A 332 13.91 -26.09 -1.59
CA GLU A 332 13.77 -24.79 -0.91
C GLU A 332 12.67 -23.94 -1.58
N VAL A 333 12.64 -23.89 -2.92
CA VAL A 333 11.60 -23.17 -3.67
C VAL A 333 10.21 -23.71 -3.35
N ILE A 334 10.02 -25.04 -3.40
CA ILE A 334 8.72 -25.67 -3.12
C ILE A 334 8.31 -25.46 -1.66
N MET A 335 9.26 -25.62 -0.72
CA MET A 335 9.00 -25.42 0.70
C MET A 335 8.56 -23.99 1.00
N LEU A 336 9.24 -22.98 0.44
CA LEU A 336 8.82 -21.58 0.59
C LEU A 336 7.42 -21.35 0.02
N LEU A 337 7.14 -21.86 -1.18
CA LEU A 337 5.83 -21.71 -1.81
C LEU A 337 4.73 -22.31 -0.97
N LYS A 338 4.92 -23.52 -0.43
CA LYS A 338 3.91 -24.19 0.40
C LYS A 338 3.76 -23.62 1.80
N SER A 339 4.79 -22.97 2.32
CA SER A 339 4.81 -22.49 3.71
C SER A 339 4.46 -21.00 3.85
N SER A 340 4.39 -20.25 2.74
CA SER A 340 4.12 -18.81 2.73
C SER A 340 2.63 -18.54 2.72
N THR A 341 2.12 -17.84 3.73
CA THR A 341 0.71 -17.47 3.84
C THR A 341 0.36 -16.26 2.98
N TYR A 342 1.35 -15.39 2.71
CA TYR A 342 1.12 -14.11 2.02
C TYR A 342 0.49 -14.25 0.63
N TRP A 343 0.94 -15.21 -0.18
CA TRP A 343 0.39 -15.40 -1.52
C TRP A 343 -0.89 -16.24 -1.53
N HIS A 344 -1.07 -17.16 -0.56
CA HIS A 344 -2.29 -17.96 -0.41
C HIS A 344 -3.53 -17.09 -0.14
N GLU A 345 -3.38 -16.02 0.62
CA GLU A 345 -4.46 -15.06 0.89
C GLU A 345 -4.80 -14.16 -0.33
N SER A 346 -3.89 -14.11 -1.31
CA SER A 346 -3.95 -13.19 -2.45
C SER A 346 -4.52 -13.83 -3.74
N VAL A 347 -5.08 -15.05 -3.65
CA VAL A 347 -5.56 -15.85 -4.79
C VAL A 347 -6.90 -15.33 -5.34
N LYS A 348 -6.85 -14.27 -6.15
CA LYS A 348 -8.02 -13.76 -6.90
C LYS A 348 -7.80 -13.66 -8.41
N GLN A 349 -6.57 -13.86 -8.89
CA GLN A 349 -6.16 -13.68 -10.28
C GLN A 349 -5.29 -14.86 -10.73
N GLN A 350 -4.93 -14.88 -12.02
CA GLN A 350 -3.93 -15.81 -12.54
C GLN A 350 -2.63 -15.66 -11.74
N ILE A 351 -2.12 -16.79 -11.24
CA ILE A 351 -0.96 -16.81 -10.35
C ILE A 351 0.28 -17.06 -11.18
N HIS A 352 1.31 -16.25 -10.97
CA HIS A 352 2.58 -16.38 -11.65
C HIS A 352 3.73 -16.49 -10.66
N LEU A 353 4.51 -17.56 -10.77
CA LEU A 353 5.81 -17.69 -10.14
C LEU A 353 6.84 -16.94 -10.99
N THR A 354 7.60 -16.07 -10.34
CA THR A 354 8.79 -15.46 -10.91
C THR A 354 10.02 -15.95 -10.16
N LEU A 355 11.03 -16.40 -10.90
CA LEU A 355 12.32 -16.80 -10.37
C LEU A 355 13.38 -15.81 -10.86
N TYR A 356 13.97 -15.08 -9.90
CA TYR A 356 15.07 -14.16 -10.13
C TYR A 356 16.40 -14.84 -9.86
N PRO A 357 17.49 -14.53 -10.59
CA PRO A 357 18.82 -15.02 -10.27
C PRO A 357 19.30 -14.47 -8.92
N GLY A 358 19.72 -15.34 -8.00
CA GLY A 358 20.08 -14.93 -6.64
C GLY A 358 21.30 -14.02 -6.56
N ILE A 359 22.17 -14.01 -7.58
CA ILE A 359 23.33 -13.10 -7.69
C ILE A 359 22.95 -11.60 -7.60
N TYR A 360 21.72 -11.24 -7.95
CA TYR A 360 21.23 -9.86 -7.88
C TYR A 360 20.76 -9.48 -6.46
N PHE A 361 20.55 -10.46 -5.59
CA PHE A 361 20.05 -10.28 -4.23
C PHE A 361 21.18 -10.45 -3.20
N ALA A 362 22.10 -11.38 -3.46
CA ALA A 362 23.21 -11.71 -2.58
C ALA A 362 24.05 -10.47 -2.21
N LYS A 363 24.06 -10.12 -0.91
CA LYS A 363 24.86 -9.00 -0.35
C LYS A 363 24.57 -7.63 -0.98
N ARG A 364 23.33 -7.44 -1.46
CA ARG A 364 22.84 -6.19 -2.06
C ARG A 364 21.68 -5.69 -1.22
N LEU A 365 21.41 -4.39 -1.28
CA LEU A 365 20.24 -3.81 -0.63
C LEU A 365 19.04 -4.08 -1.52
N GLN A 366 17.98 -4.67 -0.97
CA GLN A 366 16.75 -4.89 -1.71
C GLN A 366 15.68 -3.94 -1.19
N LEU A 367 15.21 -3.09 -2.09
CA LEU A 367 14.43 -1.91 -1.75
C LEU A 367 13.21 -1.83 -2.65
N ARG A 368 12.14 -1.26 -2.11
CA ARG A 368 10.94 -0.90 -2.84
C ARG A 368 10.81 0.61 -2.87
N CYS A 369 10.61 1.15 -4.07
CA CYS A 369 10.55 2.57 -4.33
C CYS A 369 9.15 2.95 -4.80
N PHE A 370 8.63 4.05 -4.26
CA PHE A 370 7.31 4.57 -4.56
C PHE A 370 7.43 5.85 -5.37
N VAL A 371 6.87 5.83 -6.58
CA VAL A 371 6.75 7.01 -7.45
C VAL A 371 5.32 7.51 -7.42
N LEU A 372 5.16 8.79 -7.13
CA LEU A 372 3.86 9.46 -7.17
C LEU A 372 4.03 10.84 -7.81
N GLN A 373 3.16 11.15 -8.79
CA GLN A 373 3.23 12.36 -9.62
C GLN A 373 4.63 12.61 -10.21
N TYR A 374 5.26 11.54 -10.71
CA TYR A 374 6.60 11.58 -11.31
C TYR A 374 7.73 12.01 -10.36
N GLU A 375 7.58 11.73 -9.07
CA GLU A 375 8.61 11.95 -8.06
C GLU A 375 8.83 10.68 -7.25
N LEU A 376 10.10 10.41 -6.88
CA LEU A 376 10.42 9.40 -5.88
C LEU A 376 10.04 9.94 -4.51
N VAL A 377 9.06 9.31 -3.86
CA VAL A 377 8.47 9.80 -2.62
C VAL A 377 8.92 9.00 -1.42
N CYS A 378 8.86 7.67 -1.52
CA CYS A 378 9.23 6.77 -0.44
C CYS A 378 10.19 5.69 -0.96
N VAL A 379 11.04 5.22 -0.07
CA VAL A 379 11.86 4.02 -0.24
C VAL A 379 11.67 3.17 1.01
N GLU A 380 11.36 1.91 0.85
CA GLU A 380 11.33 0.96 1.96
C GLU A 380 12.26 -0.22 1.73
N GLN A 381 12.76 -0.79 2.83
CA GLN A 381 13.43 -2.07 2.81
C GLN A 381 12.45 -3.21 2.46
N LEU A 382 12.83 -4.04 1.50
CA LEU A 382 11.97 -5.12 1.01
C LEU A 382 11.91 -6.32 1.96
N PHE A 383 13.06 -6.76 2.47
CA PHE A 383 13.16 -7.96 3.29
C PHE A 383 13.42 -7.64 4.76
N VAL A 384 12.48 -7.99 5.64
CA VAL A 384 12.56 -7.54 7.05
C VAL A 384 13.55 -8.30 7.93
N HIS A 385 14.10 -9.41 7.44
CA HIS A 385 15.07 -10.25 8.15
C HIS A 385 16.51 -9.75 7.95
N GLU A 386 16.77 -8.94 6.92
CA GLU A 386 18.04 -8.27 6.76
C GLU A 386 18.11 -7.04 7.67
N ASN A 387 19.28 -6.73 8.22
CA ASN A 387 19.46 -5.53 9.03
C ASN A 387 20.35 -4.54 8.28
N PHE A 388 19.76 -3.45 7.80
CA PHE A 388 20.47 -2.35 7.19
C PHE A 388 20.74 -1.22 8.19
N GLY A 389 21.32 -1.55 9.34
CA GLY A 389 21.54 -0.59 10.44
C GLY A 389 22.44 0.62 10.10
N PHE A 390 23.07 0.63 8.92
CA PHE A 390 23.75 1.83 8.41
C PHE A 390 22.75 2.86 7.82
N LEU A 391 21.58 2.43 7.33
CA LEU A 391 20.51 3.34 6.88
C LEU A 391 19.99 4.20 8.02
N ALA A 392 20.04 3.69 9.25
CA ALA A 392 19.75 4.45 10.46
C ALA A 392 20.81 5.53 10.77
N LYS A 393 21.98 5.49 10.11
CA LYS A 393 23.09 6.44 10.35
C LYS A 393 23.20 7.46 9.22
N ASP A 394 23.10 7.01 7.98
CA ASP A 394 23.19 7.86 6.80
C ASP A 394 22.58 7.17 5.57
N ALA A 395 21.36 7.58 5.19
CA ALA A 395 20.68 7.10 3.99
C ALA A 395 20.85 8.04 2.77
N ARG A 396 21.63 9.14 2.88
CA ARG A 396 21.80 10.11 1.80
C ARG A 396 22.40 9.51 0.52
N PRO A 397 23.52 8.75 0.56
CA PRO A 397 24.09 8.16 -0.65
C PRO A 397 23.11 7.23 -1.38
N LEU A 398 22.30 6.50 -0.62
CA LEU A 398 21.25 5.64 -1.16
C LEU A 398 20.16 6.47 -1.87
N VAL A 399 19.67 7.53 -1.23
CA VAL A 399 18.60 8.37 -1.81
C VAL A 399 19.08 9.10 -3.05
N GLU A 400 20.33 9.58 -3.07
CA GLU A 400 20.94 10.20 -4.26
C GLU A 400 21.00 9.20 -5.43
N ALA A 401 21.53 8.00 -5.21
CA ALA A 401 21.60 6.96 -6.24
C ALA A 401 20.22 6.56 -6.77
N LEU A 402 19.22 6.43 -5.89
CA LEU A 402 17.85 6.08 -6.29
C LEU A 402 17.14 7.22 -7.00
N LYS A 403 17.38 8.49 -6.65
CA LYS A 403 16.84 9.63 -7.40
C LYS A 403 17.37 9.64 -8.82
N ASP A 404 18.68 9.51 -8.99
CA ASP A 404 19.32 9.47 -10.29
C ASP A 404 18.77 8.30 -11.13
N PHE A 405 18.68 7.10 -10.55
CA PHE A 405 18.10 5.94 -11.23
C PHE A 405 16.61 6.12 -11.57
N SER A 406 15.81 6.63 -10.62
CA SER A 406 14.37 6.81 -10.78
C SER A 406 14.01 7.76 -11.91
N SER A 407 14.91 8.69 -12.28
CA SER A 407 14.70 9.59 -13.42
C SER A 407 14.45 8.83 -14.74
N ASN A 408 15.15 7.70 -14.95
CA ASN A 408 14.96 6.83 -16.11
C ASN A 408 13.60 6.12 -16.06
N VAL A 409 13.22 5.61 -14.88
CA VAL A 409 11.92 4.96 -14.66
C VAL A 409 10.79 5.96 -14.90
N ILE A 410 10.87 7.15 -14.32
CA ILE A 410 9.92 8.25 -14.45
C ILE A 410 9.77 8.70 -15.91
N HIS A 411 10.86 8.74 -16.67
CA HIS A 411 10.81 9.07 -18.09
C HIS A 411 9.97 8.07 -18.89
N ILE A 412 10.14 6.77 -18.63
CA ILE A 412 9.33 5.71 -19.28
C ILE A 412 7.88 5.82 -18.82
N LEU A 413 7.64 6.00 -17.52
CA LEU A 413 6.30 6.19 -16.96
C LEU A 413 5.55 7.38 -17.60
N ARG A 414 6.22 8.51 -17.86
CA ARG A 414 5.65 9.66 -18.59
C ARG A 414 5.23 9.30 -20.01
N LYS A 415 6.03 8.52 -20.74
CA LYS A 415 5.66 8.04 -22.09
C LYS A 415 4.44 7.14 -22.06
N MET A 416 4.24 6.43 -20.96
CA MET A 416 3.11 5.52 -20.75
C MET A 416 1.86 6.21 -20.18
N ASP A 417 1.93 7.52 -19.89
CA ASP A 417 0.93 8.31 -19.17
C ASP A 417 0.59 7.73 -17.79
N LEU A 418 1.62 7.26 -17.09
CA LEU A 418 1.52 6.69 -15.74
C LEU A 418 2.22 7.61 -14.75
N CYS A 419 1.46 8.38 -13.97
CA CYS A 419 2.05 9.29 -12.99
C CYS A 419 2.49 8.62 -11.68
N ARG A 420 2.23 7.33 -11.51
CA ARG A 420 2.45 6.59 -10.26
C ARG A 420 2.79 5.13 -10.51
N ALA A 421 3.73 4.61 -9.76
CA ALA A 421 4.16 3.21 -9.81
C ALA A 421 4.90 2.84 -8.53
N ILE A 422 4.97 1.54 -8.27
CA ILE A 422 5.88 0.97 -7.28
C ILE A 422 6.92 0.17 -8.07
N PHE A 423 8.19 0.25 -7.70
CA PHE A 423 9.21 -0.58 -8.32
C PHE A 423 10.19 -1.12 -7.30
N ASP A 424 10.62 -2.35 -7.49
CA ASP A 424 11.62 -3.00 -6.65
C ASP A 424 13.00 -2.87 -7.32
N VAL A 425 14.03 -2.62 -6.51
CA VAL A 425 15.42 -2.55 -6.97
C VAL A 425 16.33 -3.35 -6.07
N THR A 426 17.43 -3.79 -6.66
CA THR A 426 18.62 -4.23 -5.93
C THR A 426 19.72 -3.20 -6.12
N LEU A 427 20.39 -2.84 -5.03
CA LEU A 427 21.44 -1.82 -5.01
C LEU A 427 22.70 -2.37 -4.36
N SER A 428 23.88 -2.10 -4.94
CA SER A 428 25.15 -2.45 -4.29
C SER A 428 25.27 -1.77 -2.92
N THR A 429 26.00 -2.37 -1.98
CA THR A 429 26.22 -1.77 -0.65
C THR A 429 26.98 -0.44 -0.71
N GLN A 430 27.67 -0.17 -1.81
CA GLN A 430 28.33 1.11 -2.11
C GLN A 430 27.39 2.15 -2.76
N CYS A 431 26.13 1.81 -3.00
CA CYS A 431 25.13 2.65 -3.67
C CYS A 431 25.52 3.07 -5.11
N THR A 432 26.26 2.22 -5.83
CA THR A 432 26.75 2.51 -7.20
C THR A 432 25.96 1.82 -8.29
N ASP A 433 25.44 0.62 -8.02
CA ASP A 433 24.87 -0.25 -9.04
C ASP A 433 23.42 -0.53 -8.69
N VAL A 434 22.50 0.26 -9.26
CA VAL A 434 21.04 0.10 -9.11
C VAL A 434 20.51 -0.73 -10.27
N GLU A 435 19.76 -1.79 -9.97
CA GLU A 435 19.16 -2.68 -10.96
C GLU A 435 17.66 -2.84 -10.70
N LEU A 436 16.84 -2.75 -11.75
CA LEU A 436 15.39 -2.88 -11.64
C LEU A 436 15.01 -4.36 -11.51
N VAL A 437 14.31 -4.72 -10.44
CA VAL A 437 13.80 -6.09 -10.25
C VAL A 437 12.44 -6.24 -10.92
N ASP A 438 11.50 -5.37 -10.55
CA ASP A 438 10.15 -5.37 -11.11
C ASP A 438 9.46 -4.01 -10.93
N ILE A 439 8.31 -3.84 -11.59
CA ILE A 439 7.45 -2.67 -11.47
C ILE A 439 5.98 -3.07 -11.38
N TYR A 440 5.24 -2.38 -10.53
CA TYR A 440 3.87 -2.70 -10.17
C TYR A 440 2.97 -1.48 -10.20
N ASN A 441 1.67 -1.72 -10.28
CA ASN A 441 0.68 -0.67 -10.15
C ASN A 441 0.69 -0.10 -8.73
N PHE A 442 0.42 1.19 -8.60
CA PHE A 442 0.41 1.85 -7.30
C PHE A 442 -0.75 1.32 -6.44
N GLY A 443 -0.40 0.67 -5.32
CA GLY A 443 -1.34 0.01 -4.40
C GLY A 443 -1.71 -1.43 -4.77
N SER A 444 -1.03 -2.08 -5.72
CA SER A 444 -1.29 -3.49 -6.05
C SER A 444 -0.60 -4.49 -5.13
N LEU A 445 0.28 -4.02 -4.24
CA LEU A 445 1.01 -4.85 -3.29
C LEU A 445 0.37 -4.69 -1.92
N THR A 446 0.13 -5.81 -1.26
CA THR A 446 -0.55 -5.89 0.03
C THR A 446 0.40 -5.95 1.21
N ASP A 447 1.69 -6.14 0.95
CA ASP A 447 2.73 -6.31 1.96
C ASP A 447 3.88 -5.31 1.76
N GLY A 448 4.40 -4.78 2.87
CA GLY A 448 5.39 -3.72 2.93
C GLY A 448 5.56 -3.16 4.35
N LEU A 449 6.57 -2.31 4.55
CA LEU A 449 6.78 -1.60 5.82
C LEU A 449 5.87 -0.39 5.94
N LEU A 450 5.53 0.22 4.80
CA LEU A 450 4.64 1.36 4.66
C LEU A 450 3.31 0.93 4.06
N HIS A 451 2.23 1.42 4.66
CA HIS A 451 0.94 1.35 4.01
C HIS A 451 0.82 2.42 2.92
N ILE A 452 -0.03 2.19 1.92
CA ILE A 452 -0.13 3.11 0.77
C ILE A 452 -0.60 4.51 1.20
N GLU A 453 -1.44 4.58 2.21
CA GLU A 453 -1.92 5.80 2.84
C GLU A 453 -0.79 6.63 3.47
N ASP A 454 0.23 5.98 4.01
CA ASP A 454 1.38 6.66 4.58
C ASP A 454 2.23 7.32 3.50
N VAL A 455 2.36 6.66 2.34
CA VAL A 455 3.03 7.22 1.17
C VAL A 455 2.30 8.47 0.67
N TYR A 456 0.96 8.42 0.58
CA TYR A 456 0.17 9.60 0.21
C TYR A 456 0.23 10.71 1.26
N HIS A 457 0.12 10.37 2.54
CA HIS A 457 0.24 11.35 3.63
C HIS A 457 1.59 12.06 3.54
N PHE A 458 2.69 11.33 3.41
CA PHE A 458 4.01 11.93 3.27
C PHE A 458 4.13 12.78 2.00
N TYR A 459 3.68 12.30 0.84
CA TYR A 459 3.72 13.07 -0.42
C TYR A 459 3.03 14.43 -0.30
N TYR A 460 1.82 14.44 0.27
CA TYR A 460 0.99 15.62 0.34
C TYR A 460 1.37 16.56 1.48
N THR A 461 2.05 16.09 2.53
CA THR A 461 2.38 16.93 3.69
C THR A 461 3.87 17.26 3.79
N GLY A 462 4.74 16.43 3.23
CA GLY A 462 6.19 16.51 3.39
C GLY A 462 6.68 16.18 4.80
N VAL A 463 5.82 15.67 5.69
CA VAL A 463 6.16 15.40 7.08
C VAL A 463 5.95 13.92 7.42
N LYS A 464 6.83 13.39 8.27
CA LYS A 464 6.73 11.99 8.73
C LYS A 464 5.78 11.82 9.91
N GLU A 465 5.43 12.91 10.59
CA GLU A 465 4.52 12.90 11.73
C GLU A 465 3.18 12.29 11.33
N GLY A 466 2.77 11.29 12.11
CA GLY A 466 1.55 10.54 11.89
C GLY A 466 1.73 9.33 10.98
N VAL A 467 2.80 9.20 10.20
CA VAL A 467 3.10 7.94 9.50
C VAL A 467 3.24 6.83 10.55
N ASN A 468 2.46 5.76 10.38
CA ASN A 468 2.40 4.65 11.33
C ASN A 468 2.91 3.40 10.61
N PRO A 469 4.24 3.26 10.46
CA PRO A 469 4.77 2.11 9.74
C PRO A 469 4.50 0.84 10.56
N SER A 470 4.70 -0.32 9.94
CA SER A 470 4.72 -1.59 10.67
C SER A 470 5.59 -1.46 11.93
N ASP A 471 5.21 -2.15 13.03
CA ASP A 471 5.95 -2.19 14.32
C ASP A 471 7.45 -2.51 14.21
N LYS A 472 7.92 -2.85 13.02
CA LYS A 472 9.27 -3.25 12.69
C LYS A 472 10.10 -2.15 12.01
N ALA A 473 9.54 -0.98 11.71
CA ALA A 473 10.21 0.00 10.87
C ALA A 473 10.50 1.32 11.59
N ASP A 474 11.72 1.81 11.37
CA ASP A 474 12.15 3.17 11.68
C ASP A 474 11.99 4.04 10.42
N LEU A 475 11.81 5.35 10.63
CA LEU A 475 11.53 6.32 9.56
C LEU A 475 12.47 7.52 9.57
N GLU A 476 13.06 7.78 8.42
CA GLU A 476 13.90 8.95 8.18
C GLU A 476 13.48 9.71 6.92
N VAL A 477 13.64 11.03 6.92
CA VAL A 477 13.37 11.86 5.73
C VAL A 477 14.69 12.40 5.22
N VAL A 478 15.07 12.00 4.01
CA VAL A 478 16.35 12.38 3.40
C VAL A 478 16.09 13.03 2.06
N ASP A 479 16.46 14.30 1.95
CA ASP A 479 16.27 15.13 0.76
C ASP A 479 14.83 15.07 0.21
N GLY A 480 13.82 15.05 1.08
CA GLY A 480 12.41 15.00 0.71
C GLY A 480 11.87 13.62 0.34
N VAL A 481 12.65 12.55 0.55
CA VAL A 481 12.23 11.15 0.39
C VAL A 481 12.08 10.51 1.76
N LEU A 482 10.95 9.84 2.01
CA LEU A 482 10.74 9.06 3.23
C LEU A 482 11.41 7.68 3.08
N VAL A 483 12.35 7.37 3.94
CA VAL A 483 13.06 6.09 3.99
C VAL A 483 12.53 5.29 5.17
N ALA A 484 11.97 4.12 4.90
CA ALA A 484 11.52 3.15 5.89
C ALA A 484 12.44 1.93 5.89
N PHE A 485 12.99 1.58 7.05
CA PHE A 485 13.90 0.45 7.18
C PHE A 485 13.66 -0.29 8.48
N VAL A 486 14.11 -1.55 8.56
CA VAL A 486 13.94 -2.31 9.79
C VAL A 486 14.88 -1.77 10.86
N GLY A 487 14.29 -1.29 11.95
CA GLY A 487 15.04 -0.71 13.05
C GLY A 487 15.94 -1.72 13.75
N SER A 488 16.98 -1.20 14.42
CA SER A 488 17.86 -2.01 15.29
C SER A 488 17.09 -2.75 16.38
N ASN A 489 15.98 -2.17 16.84
CA ASN A 489 15.09 -2.74 17.86
C ASN A 489 14.09 -3.75 17.29
N ALA A 490 13.77 -3.67 16.01
CA ALA A 490 12.75 -4.50 15.36
C ALA A 490 13.26 -5.85 14.86
N SER A 491 14.46 -5.85 14.25
CA SER A 491 15.08 -7.06 13.70
C SER A 491 15.45 -8.09 14.76
N ARG A 492 15.69 -7.68 16.02
CA ARG A 492 16.24 -8.56 17.06
C ARG A 492 15.19 -9.24 17.95
N LEU A 493 13.94 -8.77 18.01
CA LEU A 493 13.09 -9.06 19.18
C LEU A 493 11.77 -9.80 18.93
N ARG A 494 11.25 -9.91 17.69
CA ARG A 494 9.92 -10.54 17.46
C ARG A 494 9.89 -11.85 16.69
N LYS A 495 10.81 -12.12 15.76
CA LYS A 495 10.84 -13.41 15.02
C LYS A 495 11.93 -14.39 15.51
N HIS A 496 13.01 -13.91 16.13
CA HIS A 496 14.13 -14.75 16.62
C HIS A 496 13.91 -15.39 18.00
N ALA A 497 12.79 -15.09 18.68
CA ALA A 497 12.53 -15.63 20.02
C ALA A 497 12.30 -17.16 20.06
N TRP A 498 12.31 -17.85 18.92
CA TRP A 498 12.12 -19.30 18.82
C TRP A 498 13.36 -20.09 18.41
N CYS A 499 14.52 -19.43 18.19
CA CYS A 499 15.76 -20.14 17.84
C CYS A 499 16.76 -20.09 19.02
N PRO A 500 16.93 -21.18 19.81
CA PRO A 500 17.86 -21.22 20.94
C PRO A 500 19.32 -20.94 20.57
N LYS A 501 19.70 -21.12 19.29
CA LYS A 501 21.07 -20.90 18.81
C LYS A 501 21.44 -19.41 18.68
N ASP A 502 20.46 -18.52 18.51
CA ASP A 502 20.71 -17.07 18.42
C ASP A 502 20.99 -16.45 19.80
N VAL A 503 20.63 -17.12 20.89
CA VAL A 503 21.03 -16.73 22.26
C VAL A 503 22.54 -16.91 22.46
N GLY A 504 23.17 -17.87 21.76
CA GLY A 504 24.61 -18.13 21.84
C GLY A 504 25.49 -17.11 21.11
N ASN A 505 24.93 -16.34 20.17
CA ASN A 505 25.65 -15.33 19.37
C ASN A 505 25.30 -13.88 19.75
N MET A 506 24.50 -13.66 20.79
CA MET A 506 24.34 -12.32 21.37
C MET A 506 25.62 -11.94 22.10
N ASN A 507 26.53 -11.28 21.38
CA ASN A 507 27.65 -10.61 21.99
C ASN A 507 27.10 -9.35 22.67
N PHE A 508 26.82 -9.44 23.97
CA PHE A 508 26.47 -8.29 24.80
C PHE A 508 27.70 -7.40 24.94
N SER A 509 27.97 -6.61 23.90
CA SER A 509 29.10 -5.70 23.83
C SER A 509 29.04 -4.63 24.93
N THR A 510 27.84 -4.35 25.44
CA THR A 510 27.62 -3.45 26.57
C THR A 510 26.69 -4.08 27.61
N PRO A 511 26.81 -3.70 28.90
CA PRO A 511 25.86 -4.07 29.93
C PRO A 511 24.41 -3.66 29.63
N ASP A 512 24.23 -2.57 28.87
CA ASP A 512 22.91 -2.05 28.50
C ASP A 512 22.18 -2.99 27.54
N ASP A 513 22.91 -3.61 26.59
CA ASP A 513 22.35 -4.63 25.68
C ASP A 513 21.73 -5.82 26.45
N LEU A 514 22.36 -6.21 27.56
CA LEU A 514 21.89 -7.30 28.43
C LEU A 514 20.69 -6.86 29.28
N ILE A 515 20.72 -5.65 29.81
CA ILE A 515 19.63 -5.09 30.62
C ILE A 515 18.35 -4.95 29.78
N ASP A 516 18.46 -4.47 28.55
CA ASP A 516 17.31 -4.32 27.66
C ASP A 516 16.73 -5.68 27.25
N TYR A 517 17.58 -6.68 27.02
CA TYR A 517 17.14 -8.07 26.83
C TYR A 517 16.38 -8.64 28.04
N LEU A 518 16.91 -8.43 29.26
CA LEU A 518 16.28 -8.91 30.50
C LEU A 518 14.96 -8.18 30.81
N ARG A 519 14.87 -6.88 30.52
CA ARG A 519 13.62 -6.10 30.62
C ARG A 519 12.54 -6.59 29.65
N PHE A 520 12.95 -7.01 28.46
CA PHE A 520 12.02 -7.61 27.50
C PHE A 520 11.48 -8.97 27.98
N GLN A 521 12.32 -9.85 28.51
CA GLN A 521 11.87 -11.15 29.05
C GLN A 521 10.89 -10.99 30.24
N THR A 522 11.09 -9.94 31.04
CA THR A 522 10.27 -9.69 32.24
C THR A 522 9.00 -8.88 31.97
N SER A 523 8.95 -8.11 30.87
CA SER A 523 7.77 -7.29 30.51
C SER A 523 6.60 -8.10 29.94
N LYS A 524 6.77 -9.40 29.65
CA LYS A 524 5.67 -10.31 29.25
C LYS A 524 4.93 -10.99 30.41
N CYS A 525 5.22 -10.63 31.65
CA CYS A 525 4.56 -11.21 32.84
C CYS A 525 3.56 -10.26 33.55
N SER A 526 3.07 -9.21 32.88
CA SER A 526 2.07 -8.28 33.43
C SER A 526 0.87 -8.09 32.53
#